data_AF-A0A9X2ZQX8-F1
#
_entry.id   AF-A0A9X2ZQX8-F1
#
_cell.length_a   1.000
_cell.length_b   1.000
_cell.length_c   1.000
_cell.angle_alpha   90.00
_cell.angle_beta   90.00
_cell.angle_gamma   90.00
#
_symmetry.space_group_name_H-M   'P 1'
#
loop_
_entity.id
_entity.type
_entity.pdbx_description
1 polymer ?
#
loop_
_entity_poly.entity_id
_entity_poly.type
_entity_poly.pdbx_seq_one_letter_code
_entity_poly.pdbx_strand_id
1 'polypeptide(L)'
;MAQDVGESTGVDSEFEKLKQRVRTDLGDPLEEQWTEVLEQWPEASPSERQAVRQYVTELRDRVLNSLLAADTADELKRGLALGYAEMKCHWTMLNTRIQHQTAQNGRPDEPLIYRATCVSLIVQTLEPLLSREHVQNLASFLAEPLS
;
A
#
# COMPACT_ATOMS: atom_id res chain seq x y z
N MET A 1 -15.94 18.33 -41.78
CA MET A 1 -14.89 17.84 -40.88
C MET A 1 -15.17 18.48 -39.51
N ALA A 2 -15.92 17.78 -38.66
CA ALA A 2 -16.19 18.22 -37.30
C ALA A 2 -15.27 17.40 -36.39
N GLN A 3 -14.45 18.13 -35.66
CA GLN A 3 -13.31 17.65 -34.91
C GLN A 3 -13.76 17.11 -33.55
N ASP A 4 -13.38 15.86 -33.33
CA ASP A 4 -13.47 15.07 -32.10
C ASP A 4 -12.45 15.59 -31.07
N VAL A 5 -12.76 16.71 -30.40
CA VAL A 5 -11.84 17.40 -29.47
C VAL A 5 -12.37 17.42 -28.03
N GLY A 6 -13.61 16.97 -27.80
CA GLY A 6 -14.25 17.03 -26.48
C GLY A 6 -13.90 15.89 -25.52
N GLU A 7 -13.50 14.71 -26.04
CA GLU A 7 -13.33 13.51 -25.22
C GLU A 7 -11.90 13.38 -24.63
N SER A 8 -10.89 13.85 -25.37
CA SER A 8 -9.47 13.76 -24.98
C SER A 8 -9.11 14.61 -23.75
N THR A 9 -9.65 15.83 -23.63
CA THR A 9 -9.31 16.74 -22.52
C THR A 9 -9.84 16.27 -21.16
N GLY A 10 -10.92 15.47 -21.14
CA GLY A 10 -11.51 14.95 -19.91
C GLY A 10 -10.72 13.79 -19.33
N VAL A 11 -10.24 12.88 -20.19
CA VAL A 11 -9.48 11.68 -19.79
C VAL A 11 -8.10 12.05 -19.25
N ASP A 12 -7.40 12.98 -19.91
CA ASP A 12 -6.09 13.48 -19.45
C ASP A 12 -6.22 14.19 -18.10
N SER A 13 -7.32 14.93 -17.88
CA SER A 13 -7.60 15.57 -16.59
C SER A 13 -7.83 14.56 -15.46
N GLU A 14 -8.57 13.47 -15.68
CA GLU A 14 -8.81 12.45 -14.65
C GLU A 14 -7.54 11.63 -14.35
N PHE A 15 -6.72 11.35 -15.37
CA PHE A 15 -5.42 10.72 -15.20
C PHE A 15 -4.50 11.55 -14.29
N GLU A 16 -4.31 12.84 -14.60
CA GLU A 16 -3.43 13.72 -13.82
C GLU A 16 -3.94 13.91 -12.39
N LYS A 17 -5.25 14.03 -12.19
CA LYS A 17 -5.85 14.09 -10.84
C LYS A 17 -5.55 12.83 -10.03
N LEU A 18 -5.73 11.64 -10.62
CA LEU A 18 -5.45 10.38 -9.94
C LEU A 18 -3.96 10.23 -9.65
N LYS A 19 -3.09 10.58 -10.59
CA LYS A 19 -1.63 10.52 -10.44
C LYS A 19 -1.15 11.48 -9.35
N GLN A 20 -1.72 12.68 -9.28
CA GLN A 20 -1.42 13.63 -8.22
C GLN A 20 -1.92 13.15 -6.86
N ARG A 21 -3.12 12.55 -6.80
CA ARG A 21 -3.65 11.98 -5.56
C ARG A 21 -2.78 10.82 -5.05
N VAL A 22 -2.34 9.92 -5.93
CA VAL A 22 -1.37 8.86 -5.60
C VAL A 22 -0.10 9.44 -4.98
N ARG A 23 0.47 10.48 -5.59
CA ARG A 23 1.68 11.16 -5.09
C ARG A 23 1.47 11.74 -3.70
N THR A 24 0.34 12.39 -3.46
CA THR A 24 0.02 13.01 -2.17
C THR A 24 -0.23 11.95 -1.09
N ASP A 25 -1.10 10.98 -1.38
CA ASP A 25 -1.58 10.02 -0.38
C ASP A 25 -0.46 9.06 0.06
N LEU A 26 0.39 8.61 -0.88
CA LEU A 26 1.57 7.78 -0.58
C LEU A 26 2.83 8.60 -0.26
N GLY A 27 2.71 9.91 -0.06
CA GLY A 27 3.83 10.80 0.23
C GLY A 27 4.08 11.01 1.73
N ASP A 28 4.40 12.25 2.09
CA ASP A 28 4.74 12.68 3.45
C ASP A 28 3.69 12.32 4.52
N PRO A 29 2.37 12.41 4.27
CA PRO A 29 1.37 12.07 5.29
C PRO A 29 1.48 10.63 5.81
N LEU A 30 1.93 9.71 4.96
CA LEU A 30 2.13 8.31 5.34
C LEU A 30 3.40 8.14 6.18
N GLU A 31 4.45 8.92 5.91
CA GLU A 31 5.67 8.93 6.73
C GLU A 31 5.45 9.49 8.13
N GLU A 32 4.61 10.52 8.25
CA GLU A 32 4.21 11.07 9.53
C GLU A 32 3.47 10.01 10.36
N GLN A 33 2.48 9.33 9.77
CA GLN A 33 1.77 8.24 10.44
C GLN A 33 2.70 7.08 10.86
N TRP A 34 3.67 6.71 10.03
CA TRP A 34 4.68 5.72 10.44
C TRP A 34 5.53 6.19 11.61
N THR A 35 5.88 7.48 11.64
CA THR A 35 6.64 8.06 12.74
C THR A 35 5.84 7.94 14.04
N GLU A 36 4.57 8.35 14.03
CA GLU A 36 3.67 8.22 15.18
C GLU A 36 3.55 6.77 15.66
N VAL A 37 3.34 5.82 14.74
CA VAL A 37 3.25 4.39 15.07
C VAL A 37 4.54 3.87 15.72
N LEU A 38 5.72 4.24 15.19
CA LEU A 38 7.00 3.77 15.71
C LEU A 38 7.39 4.42 17.03
N GLU A 39 6.90 5.62 17.32
CA GLU A 39 7.05 6.27 18.62
C GLU A 39 6.26 5.57 19.73
N GLN A 40 5.19 4.85 19.39
CA GLN A 40 4.44 3.99 20.32
C GLN A 40 5.17 2.67 20.66
N TRP A 41 6.43 2.49 20.24
CA TRP A 41 7.26 1.33 20.58
C TRP A 41 8.33 1.71 21.60
N PRO A 42 8.03 1.75 22.92
CA PRO A 42 8.93 2.35 23.90
C PRO A 42 10.25 1.60 24.07
N GLU A 43 10.23 0.27 23.94
CA GLU A 43 11.40 -0.61 24.11
C GLU A 43 12.36 -0.59 22.92
N ALA A 44 11.94 -0.06 21.77
CA ALA A 44 12.73 -0.06 20.55
C ALA A 44 13.97 0.84 20.66
N SER A 45 15.11 0.29 20.24
CA SER A 45 16.27 1.10 19.90
C SER A 45 16.00 1.99 18.66
N PRO A 46 16.72 3.11 18.50
CA PRO A 46 16.64 3.91 17.27
C PRO A 46 16.92 3.10 16.00
N SER A 47 17.84 2.12 16.07
CA SER A 47 18.15 1.22 14.96
C SER A 47 16.99 0.30 14.59
N GLU A 48 16.21 -0.18 15.56
CA GLU A 48 15.06 -1.04 15.29
C GLU A 48 13.92 -0.26 14.63
N ARG A 49 13.62 0.94 15.14
CA ARG A 49 12.65 1.84 14.49
C ARG A 49 13.07 2.16 13.06
N GLN A 50 14.36 2.47 12.86
CA GLN A 50 14.90 2.75 11.52
C GLN A 50 14.80 1.53 10.59
N ALA A 51 15.05 0.32 11.09
CA ALA A 51 14.94 -0.89 10.29
C ALA A 51 13.49 -1.18 9.87
N VAL A 52 12.50 -0.92 10.74
CA VAL A 52 11.09 -1.01 10.35
C VAL A 52 10.73 0.07 9.34
N ARG A 53 11.15 1.32 9.57
CA ARG A 53 10.90 2.45 8.67
C ARG A 53 11.46 2.18 7.27
N GLN A 54 12.70 1.72 7.18
CA GLN A 54 13.34 1.36 5.92
C GLN A 54 12.55 0.27 5.19
N TYR A 55 12.18 -0.80 5.90
CA TYR A 55 11.40 -1.89 5.31
C TYR A 55 10.09 -1.41 4.67
N VAL A 56 9.30 -0.57 5.36
CA VAL A 56 8.02 -0.09 4.82
C VAL A 56 8.20 0.99 3.75
N THR A 57 9.26 1.79 3.84
CA THR A 57 9.66 2.76 2.81
C THR A 57 9.97 2.06 1.50
N GLU A 58 10.77 0.99 1.53
CA GLU A 58 11.14 0.24 0.32
C GLU A 58 9.92 -0.41 -0.35
N LEU A 59 8.95 -0.91 0.44
CA LEU A 59 7.70 -1.46 -0.10
C LEU A 59 6.85 -0.38 -0.77
N ARG A 60 6.65 0.76 -0.07
CA ARG A 60 5.90 1.90 -0.61
C ARG A 60 6.55 2.45 -1.87
N ASP A 61 7.85 2.67 -1.85
CA ASP A 61 8.58 3.29 -2.97
C ASP A 61 8.54 2.44 -4.22
N ARG A 62 8.59 1.11 -4.08
CA ARG A 62 8.39 0.21 -5.22
C ARG A 62 7.04 0.42 -5.89
N VAL A 63 5.96 0.45 -5.10
CA VAL A 63 4.61 0.67 -5.62
C VAL A 63 4.50 2.09 -6.20
N LEU A 64 4.88 3.10 -5.43
CA LEU A 64 4.77 4.50 -5.84
C LEU A 64 5.54 4.79 -7.14
N ASN A 65 6.78 4.31 -7.25
CA ASN A 65 7.58 4.50 -8.46
C ASN A 65 6.93 3.83 -9.68
N SER A 66 6.37 2.63 -9.51
CA SER A 66 5.65 1.95 -10.59
C SER A 66 4.39 2.71 -11.01
N LEU A 67 3.65 3.32 -10.06
CA LEU A 67 2.46 4.11 -10.35
C LEU A 67 2.82 5.44 -11.05
N LEU A 68 3.88 6.11 -10.60
CA LEU A 68 4.32 7.37 -11.18
C LEU A 68 4.90 7.21 -12.59
N ALA A 69 5.41 6.03 -12.93
CA ALA A 69 5.88 5.67 -14.26
C ALA A 69 4.76 5.37 -15.26
N ALA A 70 3.49 5.28 -14.85
CA ALA A 70 2.38 5.08 -15.77
C ALA A 70 2.17 6.31 -16.67
N ASP A 71 1.93 6.07 -17.96
CA ASP A 71 1.71 7.12 -18.97
C ASP A 71 0.22 7.29 -19.32
N THR A 72 -0.62 6.33 -18.91
CA THR A 72 -2.07 6.34 -19.18
C THR A 72 -2.89 6.03 -17.92
N ALA A 73 -4.16 6.44 -17.94
CA ALA A 73 -5.12 6.14 -16.87
C ALA A 73 -5.30 4.63 -16.63
N ASP A 74 -5.30 3.83 -17.68
CA ASP A 74 -5.50 2.39 -17.58
C ASP A 74 -4.27 1.67 -17.02
N GLU A 75 -3.06 2.11 -17.40
CA GLU A 75 -1.83 1.63 -16.77
C GLU A 75 -1.80 1.99 -15.28
N LEU A 76 -2.18 3.22 -14.92
CA LEU A 76 -2.22 3.65 -13.54
C LEU A 76 -3.21 2.82 -12.71
N LYS A 77 -4.42 2.55 -13.25
CA LYS A 77 -5.43 1.69 -12.61
C LYS A 77 -4.94 0.25 -12.44
N ARG A 78 -4.29 -0.33 -13.46
CA ARG A 78 -3.69 -1.67 -13.36
C ARG A 78 -2.56 -1.70 -12.34
N GLY A 79 -1.71 -0.67 -12.32
CA GLY A 79 -0.66 -0.50 -11.33
C GLY A 79 -1.22 -0.41 -9.91
N LEU A 80 -2.31 0.32 -9.70
CA LEU A 80 -2.99 0.42 -8.40
C LEU A 80 -3.52 -0.93 -7.94
N ALA A 81 -4.14 -1.70 -8.83
CA ALA A 81 -4.58 -3.06 -8.54
C ALA A 81 -3.41 -3.98 -8.14
N LEU A 82 -2.30 -3.93 -8.88
CA LEU A 82 -1.11 -4.73 -8.57
C LEU A 82 -0.47 -4.31 -7.24
N GLY A 83 -0.28 -3.00 -7.02
CA GLY A 83 0.28 -2.47 -5.78
C GLY A 83 -0.58 -2.80 -4.56
N TYR A 84 -1.91 -2.70 -4.68
CA TYR A 84 -2.83 -3.12 -3.63
C TYR A 84 -2.70 -4.61 -3.33
N ALA A 85 -2.70 -5.46 -4.37
CA ALA A 85 -2.54 -6.90 -4.20
C ALA A 85 -1.20 -7.26 -3.55
N GLU A 86 -0.10 -6.64 -3.98
CA GLU A 86 1.24 -6.82 -3.39
C GLU A 86 1.22 -6.46 -1.89
N MET A 87 0.68 -5.29 -1.53
CA MET A 87 0.62 -4.85 -0.13
C MET A 87 -0.30 -5.72 0.72
N LYS A 88 -1.43 -6.19 0.17
CA LYS A 88 -2.30 -7.17 0.85
C LYS A 88 -1.58 -8.49 1.07
N CYS A 89 -0.82 -8.98 0.11
CA CYS A 89 -0.01 -10.19 0.28
C CYS A 89 1.04 -10.02 1.38
N HIS A 90 1.78 -8.90 1.38
CA HIS A 90 2.74 -8.59 2.45
C HIS A 90 2.07 -8.52 3.81
N TRP A 91 0.93 -7.83 3.91
CA TRP A 91 0.14 -7.75 5.13
C TRP A 91 -0.32 -9.14 5.61
N THR A 92 -0.86 -9.97 4.73
CA THR A 92 -1.30 -11.35 5.06
C THR A 92 -0.14 -12.19 5.56
N MET A 93 1.01 -12.11 4.90
CA MET A 93 2.23 -12.83 5.31
C MET A 93 2.71 -12.41 6.69
N LEU A 94 2.74 -11.10 6.98
CA LEU A 94 3.14 -10.57 8.29
C LEU A 94 2.18 -11.05 9.39
N ASN A 95 0.87 -10.94 9.17
CA ASN A 95 -0.13 -11.39 10.15
C ASN A 95 -0.09 -12.90 10.38
N THR A 96 0.16 -13.68 9.33
CA THR A 96 0.32 -15.15 9.45
C THR A 96 1.54 -15.49 10.31
N ARG A 97 2.67 -14.78 10.12
CA ARG A 97 3.87 -14.95 10.96
C ARG A 97 3.61 -14.54 12.41
N ILE A 98 2.87 -13.46 12.64
CA ILE A 98 2.48 -13.02 13.99
C ILE A 98 1.66 -14.12 14.67
N GLN A 99 0.65 -14.66 14.00
CA GLN A 99 -0.18 -15.74 14.53
C GLN A 99 0.65 -16.99 14.83
N HIS A 100 1.57 -17.36 13.93
CA HIS A 100 2.46 -18.49 14.12
C HIS A 100 3.39 -18.33 15.32
N GLN A 101 4.06 -17.19 15.45
CA GLN A 101 4.94 -16.91 16.60
C GLN A 101 4.15 -16.84 17.91
N THR A 102 2.95 -16.28 17.89
CA THR A 102 2.05 -16.24 19.05
C THR A 102 1.66 -17.67 19.48
N ALA A 103 1.34 -18.54 18.52
CA ALA A 103 0.99 -19.93 18.81
C ALA A 103 2.18 -20.75 19.34
N GLN A 104 3.41 -20.49 18.86
CA GLN A 104 4.61 -21.21 19.29
C GLN A 104 5.21 -20.71 20.60
N ASN A 105 5.28 -19.39 20.78
CA ASN A 105 6.08 -18.74 21.82
C ASN A 105 5.22 -17.93 22.82
N GLY A 106 3.90 -17.91 22.65
CA GLY A 106 2.97 -17.13 23.46
C GLY A 106 2.96 -15.61 23.16
N ARG A 107 3.94 -15.12 22.40
CA ARG A 107 4.03 -13.73 21.92
C ARG A 107 4.78 -13.64 20.59
N PRO A 108 4.41 -12.71 19.70
CA PRO A 108 5.18 -12.41 18.50
C PRO A 108 6.34 -11.46 18.80
N ASP A 109 7.32 -11.40 17.89
CA ASP A 109 8.39 -10.41 17.93
C ASP A 109 7.82 -9.03 17.63
N GLU A 110 8.14 -8.03 18.46
CA GLU A 110 7.60 -6.67 18.29
C GLU A 110 7.92 -6.02 16.94
N PRO A 111 9.14 -6.11 16.36
CA PRO A 111 9.40 -5.57 15.04
C PRO A 111 8.43 -6.09 13.97
N LEU A 112 7.92 -7.31 14.13
CA LEU A 112 6.96 -7.91 13.19
C LEU A 112 5.58 -7.24 13.31
N ILE A 113 5.15 -6.91 14.54
CA ILE A 113 3.90 -6.19 14.80
C ILE A 113 3.97 -4.79 14.15
N TYR A 114 5.03 -4.03 14.41
CA TYR A 114 5.16 -2.68 13.86
C TYR A 114 5.27 -2.67 12.34
N ARG A 115 5.96 -3.65 11.74
CA ARG A 115 5.93 -3.85 10.28
C ARG A 115 4.51 -4.08 9.78
N ALA A 116 3.74 -4.96 10.42
CA ALA A 116 2.36 -5.25 10.02
C ALA A 116 1.48 -4.00 10.11
N THR A 117 1.58 -3.24 11.20
CA THR A 117 0.85 -1.99 11.41
C THR A 117 1.19 -0.93 10.36
N CYS A 118 2.48 -0.68 10.10
CA CYS A 118 2.90 0.29 9.09
C CYS A 118 2.50 -0.14 7.66
N VAL A 119 2.53 -1.43 7.34
CA VAL A 119 2.03 -1.96 6.06
C VAL A 119 0.50 -1.81 5.96
N SER A 120 -0.25 -1.96 7.06
CA SER A 120 -1.69 -1.69 7.07
C SER A 120 -2.01 -0.26 6.67
N LEU A 121 -1.19 0.72 7.06
CA LEU A 121 -1.38 2.11 6.65
C LEU A 121 -1.20 2.28 5.13
N ILE A 122 -0.25 1.58 4.50
CA ILE A 122 -0.11 1.58 3.03
C ILE A 122 -1.38 1.00 2.38
N VAL A 123 -1.86 -0.14 2.89
CA VAL A 123 -3.08 -0.80 2.39
C VAL A 123 -4.29 0.16 2.50
N GLN A 124 -4.48 0.78 3.66
CA GLN A 124 -5.56 1.74 3.91
C GLN A 124 -5.47 2.99 3.03
N THR A 125 -4.24 3.40 2.66
CA THR A 125 -4.00 4.51 1.74
C THR A 125 -4.33 4.14 0.30
N LEU A 126 -4.04 2.89 -0.10
CA LEU A 126 -4.33 2.39 -1.44
C LEU A 126 -5.83 2.13 -1.65
N GLU A 127 -6.55 1.54 -0.70
CA GLU A 127 -7.95 1.12 -0.88
C GLU A 127 -8.88 2.21 -1.48
N PRO A 128 -8.86 3.47 -1.03
CA PRO A 128 -9.71 4.53 -1.56
C PRO A 128 -9.36 4.99 -2.99
N LEU A 129 -8.21 4.56 -3.52
CA LEU A 129 -7.76 4.84 -4.89
C LEU A 129 -8.28 3.81 -5.89
N LEU A 130 -8.79 2.67 -5.41
CA LEU A 130 -9.43 1.64 -6.23
C LEU A 130 -10.95 1.78 -6.20
N SER A 131 -11.62 1.22 -7.20
CA SER A 131 -13.06 1.02 -7.12
C SER A 131 -13.38 -0.03 -6.04
N ARG A 132 -14.51 0.15 -5.36
CA ARG A 132 -14.97 -0.81 -4.33
C ARG A 132 -15.08 -2.23 -4.87
N GLU A 133 -15.54 -2.37 -6.12
CA GLU A 133 -15.64 -3.65 -6.81
C GLU A 133 -14.26 -4.30 -6.99
N HIS A 134 -13.25 -3.54 -7.44
CA HIS A 134 -11.89 -4.07 -7.58
C HIS A 134 -11.29 -4.51 -6.25
N VAL A 135 -11.49 -3.72 -5.18
CA VAL A 135 -11.05 -4.09 -3.83
C VAL A 135 -11.69 -5.41 -3.40
N GLN A 136 -13.01 -5.56 -3.59
CA GLN A 136 -13.74 -6.78 -3.22
C GLN A 136 -13.32 -8.00 -4.04
N ASN A 137 -13.13 -7.84 -5.35
CA ASN A 137 -12.69 -8.93 -6.23
C ASN A 137 -11.27 -9.39 -5.89
N LEU A 138 -10.34 -8.46 -5.67
CA LEU A 138 -8.97 -8.78 -5.28
C LEU A 138 -8.91 -9.39 -3.88
N ALA A 139 -9.66 -8.86 -2.92
CA ALA A 139 -9.70 -9.40 -1.56
C ALA A 139 -10.28 -10.82 -1.54
N SER A 140 -11.34 -11.07 -2.31
CA SER A 140 -11.93 -12.41 -2.47
C SER A 140 -10.92 -13.38 -3.09
N PHE A 141 -10.31 -13.00 -4.21
CA PHE A 141 -9.30 -13.82 -4.88
C PHE A 141 -8.12 -14.18 -3.96
N LEU A 142 -7.59 -13.21 -3.22
CA LEU A 142 -6.47 -13.44 -2.29
C LEU A 142 -6.84 -14.27 -1.06
N ALA A 143 -8.13 -14.38 -0.74
CA ALA A 143 -8.62 -15.20 0.38
C ALA A 143 -8.88 -16.66 -0.02
N GLU A 144 -8.87 -16.98 -1.33
CA GLU A 144 -9.07 -18.35 -1.79
C GLU A 144 -7.89 -19.24 -1.38
N PRO A 145 -8.14 -20.41 -0.75
CA PRO A 145 -7.09 -21.37 -0.46
C PRO A 145 -6.48 -21.89 -1.77
N LEU A 146 -5.14 -22.03 -1.80
CA LEU A 146 -4.46 -22.78 -2.84
C LEU A 146 -4.94 -24.24 -2.73
N SER A 147 -5.86 -24.61 -3.62
CA SER A 147 -6.42 -25.95 -3.74
C SER A 147 -5.58 -26.82 -4.66
#